data_AF-A0A967FBM7-F1
#
_entry.id   AF-A0A967FBM7-F1
#
_cell.length_a   1.000
_cell.length_b   1.000
_cell.length_c   1.000
_cell.angle_alpha   90.00
_cell.angle_beta   90.00
_cell.angle_gamma   90.00
#
_symmetry.space_group_name_H-M   'P 1'
#
loop_
_entity.id
_entity.type
_entity.pdbx_description
1 polymer ?
#
loop_
_entity_poly.entity_id
_entity_poly.type
_entity_poly.pdbx_seq_one_letter_code
_entity_poly.pdbx_strand_id
1 'polypeptide(L)'
;MVLLWIGFFICSAVVVFSGINLSRYGDVIAEKSGLGRAWIGLILMASITSLPEMITGISSVALVDAPDIAFGDVFGSCIYNLAILAVMDLLNGKRPLFFGADKGHILGAGFGIMLISIAVVSIIISPTGLHIAHIGFYTPLIIVIYIFGVRAIYYYEQDAIKEFVYETAVRRLYDHLTLKRAVVLY
;
A
#
# COMPACT_ATOMS: atom_id res chain seq x y z
N MET A 1 -9.09 -31.12 -12.60
CA MET A 1 -10.02 -29.97 -12.44
C MET A 1 -10.47 -29.78 -11.01
N VAL A 2 -11.14 -30.73 -10.35
CA VAL A 2 -11.56 -30.59 -8.93
C VAL A 2 -10.39 -30.30 -7.97
N LEU A 3 -9.24 -30.95 -8.17
CA LEU A 3 -8.03 -30.71 -7.37
C LEU A 3 -7.49 -29.27 -7.47
N LEU A 4 -7.63 -28.63 -8.64
CA LEU A 4 -7.21 -27.23 -8.85
C LEU A 4 -8.12 -26.26 -8.10
N TRP A 5 -9.43 -26.51 -8.13
CA TRP A 5 -10.40 -25.73 -7.35
C TRP A 5 -10.16 -25.88 -5.85
N ILE A 6 -9.90 -27.10 -5.36
CA ILE A 6 -9.55 -27.32 -3.96
C ILE A 6 -8.27 -26.58 -3.59
N GLY A 7 -7.22 -26.67 -4.43
CA GLY A 7 -5.98 -25.91 -4.24
C GLY A 7 -6.22 -24.40 -4.19
N PHE A 8 -7.04 -23.87 -5.09
CA PHE A 8 -7.42 -22.45 -5.11
C PHE A 8 -8.12 -22.02 -3.81
N PHE A 9 -9.11 -22.78 -3.35
CA PHE A 9 -9.82 -22.44 -2.10
C PHE A 9 -8.90 -22.50 -0.88
N ILE A 10 -7.98 -23.46 -0.82
CA ILE A 10 -6.99 -23.55 0.27
C ILE A 10 -6.07 -22.33 0.24
N CYS A 11 -5.50 -21.99 -0.91
CA CYS A 11 -4.64 -20.82 -1.04
C CYS A 11 -5.38 -19.52 -0.70
N SER A 12 -6.62 -19.36 -1.18
CA SER A 12 -7.46 -18.20 -0.87
C SER A 12 -7.74 -18.09 0.63
N ALA A 13 -8.09 -19.20 1.30
CA ALA A 13 -8.31 -19.21 2.75
C ALA A 13 -7.04 -18.82 3.53
N VAL A 14 -5.87 -19.32 3.11
CA VAL A 14 -4.58 -18.95 3.71
C VAL A 14 -4.29 -17.47 3.52
N VAL A 15 -4.51 -16.91 2.32
CA VAL A 15 -4.29 -15.48 2.05
C VAL A 15 -5.20 -14.61 2.91
N VAL A 16 -6.49 -14.96 3.04
CA VAL A 16 -7.43 -14.22 3.89
C VAL A 16 -7.02 -14.29 5.36
N PHE A 17 -6.66 -15.48 5.85
CA PHE A 17 -6.23 -15.65 7.23
C PHE A 17 -4.94 -14.86 7.55
N SER A 18 -3.96 -14.93 6.65
CA SER A 18 -2.71 -14.17 6.76
C SER A 18 -2.96 -12.66 6.70
N GLY A 19 -3.84 -12.17 5.82
CA GLY A 19 -4.18 -10.75 5.72
C GLY A 19 -4.79 -10.18 7.00
N ILE A 20 -5.70 -10.93 7.65
CA ILE A 20 -6.30 -10.53 8.93
C ILE A 20 -5.23 -10.42 10.03
N ASN A 21 -4.31 -11.39 10.07
CA ASN A 21 -3.24 -11.41 11.07
C ASN A 21 -2.22 -10.31 10.82
N LEU A 22 -1.90 -10.03 9.56
CA LEU A 22 -0.96 -8.99 9.16
C LEU A 22 -1.37 -7.61 9.71
N SER A 23 -2.64 -7.23 9.54
CA SER A 23 -3.16 -5.97 10.08
C SER A 23 -3.06 -5.90 11.60
N ARG A 24 -3.40 -6.98 12.30
CA ARG A 24 -3.32 -7.04 13.77
C ARG A 24 -1.88 -6.93 14.28
N TYR A 25 -0.95 -7.63 13.64
CA TYR A 25 0.45 -7.56 14.06
C TYR A 25 1.10 -6.24 13.67
N GLY A 26 0.70 -5.62 12.56
CA GLY A 26 1.09 -4.25 12.21
C GLY A 26 0.71 -3.25 13.30
N ASP A 27 -0.51 -3.30 13.82
CA ASP A 27 -0.96 -2.45 14.94
C ASP A 27 -0.14 -2.69 16.22
N VAL A 28 0.18 -3.95 16.54
CA VAL A 28 1.00 -4.30 17.72
C VAL A 28 2.44 -3.81 17.57
N ILE A 29 3.03 -3.95 16.38
CA ILE A 29 4.36 -3.43 16.09
C ILE A 29 4.37 -1.91 16.24
N ALA A 30 3.34 -1.22 15.74
CA ALA A 30 3.22 0.23 15.86
C ALA A 30 3.18 0.72 17.31
N GLU A 31 2.42 0.04 18.16
CA GLU A 31 2.28 0.38 19.57
C GLU A 31 3.56 0.08 20.36
N LYS A 32 4.23 -1.05 20.09
CA LYS A 32 5.42 -1.48 20.83
C LYS A 32 6.70 -0.81 20.37
N SER A 33 6.79 -0.39 19.11
CA SER A 33 7.97 0.28 18.54
C SER A 33 7.95 1.80 18.75
N GLY A 34 6.79 2.36 19.14
CA GLY A 34 6.61 3.81 19.29
C GLY A 34 6.57 4.57 17.96
N LEU A 35 6.59 3.88 16.81
CA LEU A 35 6.55 4.51 15.48
C LEU A 35 5.14 5.00 15.08
N GLY A 36 4.09 4.70 15.85
CA GLY A 36 2.72 5.14 15.56
C GLY A 36 2.01 4.27 14.52
N ARG A 37 0.68 4.09 14.70
CA ARG A 37 -0.14 3.17 13.86
C ARG A 37 -0.20 3.59 12.40
N ALA A 38 -0.27 4.89 12.13
CA ALA A 38 -0.28 5.43 10.77
C ALA A 38 1.01 5.07 9.99
N TRP A 39 2.18 5.20 10.64
CA TRP A 39 3.47 4.94 9.99
C TRP A 39 3.68 3.48 9.59
N ILE A 40 3.34 2.54 10.49
CA ILE A 40 3.40 1.11 10.18
C ILE A 40 2.36 0.75 9.10
N GLY A 41 1.17 1.34 9.14
CA GLY A 41 0.18 1.19 8.08
C GLY A 41 0.68 1.69 6.72
N LEU A 42 1.32 2.86 6.69
CA LEU A 42 1.78 3.47 5.45
C LEU A 42 2.96 2.73 4.83
N ILE A 43 3.93 2.28 5.62
CA ILE A 43 5.15 1.67 5.07
C ILE A 43 5.06 0.15 5.08
N LEU A 44 4.79 -0.46 6.22
CA LEU A 44 4.86 -1.92 6.36
C LEU A 44 3.64 -2.59 5.72
N MET A 45 2.43 -2.13 6.04
CA MET A 45 1.22 -2.71 5.44
C MET A 45 1.16 -2.44 3.94
N ALA A 46 1.43 -1.20 3.49
CA ALA A 46 1.41 -0.88 2.06
C ALA A 46 2.48 -1.66 1.27
N SER A 47 3.69 -1.82 1.81
CA SER A 47 4.73 -2.61 1.14
C SER A 47 4.29 -4.07 0.99
N ILE A 48 3.80 -4.70 2.05
CA ILE A 48 3.45 -6.13 2.03
C ILE A 48 2.23 -6.39 1.15
N THR A 49 1.26 -5.50 1.17
CA THR A 49 0.07 -5.62 0.32
C THR A 49 0.37 -5.36 -1.15
N SER A 50 1.45 -4.65 -1.49
CA SER A 50 1.87 -4.37 -2.88
C SER A 50 2.98 -5.30 -3.39
N LEU A 51 3.52 -6.18 -2.55
CA LEU A 51 4.56 -7.14 -2.93
C LEU A 51 4.07 -8.13 -4.01
N PRO A 52 2.86 -8.71 -3.92
CA PRO A 52 2.35 -9.61 -4.96
C PRO A 52 2.25 -8.92 -6.34
N GLU A 53 1.78 -7.68 -6.37
CA GLU A 53 1.67 -6.83 -7.55
C GLU A 53 3.05 -6.52 -8.11
N MET A 54 4.01 -6.17 -7.25
CA MET A 54 5.40 -5.95 -7.68
C MET A 54 5.98 -7.20 -8.36
N ILE A 55 5.75 -8.39 -7.80
CA ILE A 55 6.21 -9.65 -8.39
C ILE A 55 5.49 -9.92 -9.72
N THR A 56 4.18 -9.70 -9.78
CA THR A 56 3.37 -9.93 -10.98
C THR A 56 3.74 -8.97 -12.10
N GLY A 57 3.96 -7.69 -11.78
CA GLY A 57 4.44 -6.66 -12.70
C GLY A 57 5.85 -6.95 -13.23
N ILE A 58 6.80 -7.31 -12.37
CA ILE A 58 8.15 -7.69 -12.81
C ILE A 58 8.09 -8.94 -13.69
N SER A 59 7.32 -9.95 -13.29
CA SER A 59 7.25 -11.22 -14.02
C SER A 59 6.60 -11.04 -15.39
N SER A 60 5.52 -10.26 -15.48
CA SER A 60 4.85 -10.01 -16.76
C SER A 60 5.75 -9.26 -17.75
N VAL A 61 6.56 -8.30 -17.31
CA VAL A 61 7.51 -7.59 -18.17
C VAL A 61 8.75 -8.45 -18.49
N ALA A 62 9.36 -9.08 -17.48
CA ALA A 62 10.68 -9.70 -17.62
C ALA A 62 10.65 -11.17 -18.09
N LEU A 63 9.59 -11.92 -17.75
CA LEU A 63 9.49 -13.36 -18.04
C LEU A 63 8.47 -13.66 -19.14
N VAL A 64 7.39 -12.90 -19.21
CA VAL A 64 6.25 -13.16 -20.12
C VAL A 64 6.26 -12.24 -21.35
N ASP A 65 7.05 -11.16 -21.32
CA ASP A 65 7.11 -10.14 -22.38
C ASP A 65 5.73 -9.53 -22.70
N ALA A 66 4.91 -9.36 -21.65
CA ALA A 66 3.54 -8.86 -21.71
C ALA A 66 3.38 -7.63 -20.80
N PRO A 67 3.97 -6.47 -21.17
CA PRO A 67 3.95 -5.26 -20.34
C PRO A 67 2.53 -4.72 -20.10
N ASP A 68 1.58 -5.00 -21.00
CA ASP A 68 0.17 -4.63 -20.82
C ASP A 68 -0.45 -5.26 -19.57
N ILE A 69 0.01 -6.47 -19.18
CA ILE A 69 -0.42 -7.13 -17.95
C ILE A 69 0.07 -6.37 -16.72
N ALA A 70 1.32 -5.88 -16.74
CA ALA A 70 1.87 -5.09 -15.64
C ALA A 70 1.10 -3.77 -15.46
N PHE A 71 0.73 -3.11 -16.56
CA PHE A 71 -0.10 -1.91 -16.49
C PHE A 71 -1.49 -2.22 -15.93
N GLY A 72 -2.14 -3.27 -16.45
CA GLY A 72 -3.45 -3.71 -15.99
C GLY A 72 -3.46 -4.05 -14.49
N ASP A 73 -2.40 -4.70 -14.00
CA ASP A 73 -2.23 -5.06 -12.59
C ASP A 73 -2.12 -3.81 -11.69
N VAL A 74 -1.23 -2.87 -12.02
CA VAL A 74 -1.02 -1.65 -11.22
C VAL A 74 -2.28 -0.78 -11.18
N PHE A 75 -2.87 -0.44 -12.33
CA PHE A 75 -4.07 0.41 -12.36
C PHE A 75 -5.30 -0.32 -11.82
N GLY A 76 -5.43 -1.61 -12.10
CA GLY A 76 -6.49 -2.47 -11.59
C GLY A 76 -6.48 -2.56 -10.06
N SER A 77 -5.31 -2.75 -9.46
CA SER A 77 -5.14 -2.78 -8.00
C SER A 77 -5.52 -1.44 -7.36
N CYS A 78 -5.14 -0.31 -7.95
CA CYS A 78 -5.58 1.02 -7.47
C CYS A 78 -7.11 1.17 -7.48
N ILE A 79 -7.77 0.78 -8.57
CA ILE A 79 -9.23 0.84 -8.67
C ILE A 79 -9.89 -0.12 -7.67
N TYR A 80 -9.36 -1.34 -7.56
CA TYR A 80 -9.88 -2.36 -6.65
C TYR A 80 -9.79 -1.91 -5.18
N ASN A 81 -8.67 -1.32 -4.77
CA ASN A 81 -8.50 -0.77 -3.42
C ASN A 81 -9.53 0.33 -3.13
N LEU A 82 -9.77 1.26 -4.07
CA LEU A 82 -10.79 2.29 -3.93
C LEU A 82 -12.21 1.70 -3.93
N ALA A 83 -12.47 0.67 -4.73
CA ALA A 83 -13.76 -0.01 -4.80
C ALA A 83 -14.10 -0.72 -3.49
N ILE A 84 -13.13 -1.39 -2.85
CA ILE A 84 -13.31 -1.98 -1.52
C ILE A 84 -13.73 -0.91 -0.52
N LEU A 85 -13.02 0.23 -0.49
CA LEU A 85 -13.34 1.32 0.43
C LEU A 85 -14.74 1.88 0.18
N ALA A 86 -15.13 2.05 -1.09
CA ALA A 86 -16.48 2.49 -1.46
C ALA A 86 -17.57 1.50 -1.01
N VAL A 87 -17.33 0.19 -1.17
CA VAL A 87 -18.25 -0.86 -0.69
C VAL A 87 -18.34 -0.84 0.84
N MET A 88 -17.21 -0.70 1.53
CA MET A 88 -17.19 -0.61 2.99
C MET A 88 -17.94 0.63 3.51
N ASP A 89 -17.81 1.77 2.83
CA ASP A 89 -18.58 2.99 3.14
C ASP A 89 -20.08 2.75 2.99
N LEU A 90 -20.50 2.07 1.91
CA LEU A 90 -21.90 1.74 1.66
C LEU A 90 -22.47 0.81 2.74
N LEU A 91 -21.68 -0.18 3.19
CA LEU A 91 -22.10 -1.14 4.21
C LEU A 91 -22.12 -0.54 5.63
N ASN A 92 -21.19 0.37 5.96
CA ASN A 92 -21.10 0.97 7.31
C ASN A 92 -22.22 1.98 7.60
N GLY A 93 -22.75 2.68 6.58
CA GLY A 93 -23.99 3.47 6.62
C GLY A 93 -24.07 4.66 7.60
N LYS A 94 -23.10 4.82 8.51
CA LYS A 94 -23.16 5.80 9.61
C LYS A 94 -22.27 7.02 9.38
N ARG A 95 -21.07 6.84 8.79
CA ARG A 95 -20.14 7.90 8.35
C ARG A 95 -19.19 7.35 7.27
N PRO A 96 -18.74 8.18 6.30
CA PRO A 96 -17.66 7.81 5.40
C PRO A 96 -16.40 7.45 6.21
N LEU A 97 -15.69 6.39 5.82
CA LEU A 97 -14.44 5.95 6.43
C LEU A 97 -13.40 7.07 6.42
N PHE A 98 -13.43 7.93 5.40
CA PHE A 98 -12.54 9.08 5.26
C PHE A 98 -12.90 10.28 6.16
N PHE A 99 -14.04 10.27 6.87
CA PHE A 99 -14.44 11.38 7.73
C PHE A 99 -13.47 11.62 8.90
N GLY A 100 -12.75 10.59 9.34
CA GLY A 100 -11.70 10.66 10.35
C GLY A 100 -10.27 10.58 9.80
N ALA A 101 -10.10 10.66 8.48
CA ALA A 101 -8.77 10.59 7.88
C ALA A 101 -7.99 11.88 8.19
N ASP A 102 -6.88 11.72 8.91
CA ASP A 102 -5.99 12.83 9.26
C ASP A 102 -5.41 13.48 7.98
N LYS A 103 -5.05 14.77 8.06
CA LYS A 103 -4.59 15.59 6.92
C LYS A 103 -3.40 14.96 6.18
N GLY A 104 -2.64 14.08 6.83
CA GLY A 104 -1.54 13.32 6.23
C GLY A 104 -1.96 12.43 5.05
N HIS A 105 -3.19 11.89 5.06
CA HIS A 105 -3.69 11.06 3.97
C HIS A 105 -3.91 11.86 2.67
N ILE A 106 -4.15 13.16 2.76
CA ILE A 106 -4.35 14.04 1.60
C ILE A 106 -3.05 14.20 0.83
N LEU A 107 -1.91 14.30 1.53
CA LEU A 107 -0.60 14.43 0.90
C LEU A 107 -0.23 13.14 0.14
N GLY A 108 -0.48 11.98 0.75
CA GLY A 108 -0.31 10.67 0.11
C GLY A 108 -1.18 10.51 -1.12
N ALA A 109 -2.47 10.86 -1.03
CA ALA A 109 -3.38 10.83 -2.17
C ALA A 109 -2.92 11.75 -3.31
N GLY A 110 -2.43 12.95 -2.98
CA GLY A 110 -1.92 13.91 -3.97
C GLY A 110 -0.71 13.37 -4.74
N PHE A 111 0.30 12.83 -4.05
CA PHE A 111 1.44 12.19 -4.71
C PHE A 111 1.04 10.96 -5.50
N GLY A 112 0.09 10.15 -5.00
CA GLY A 112 -0.46 9.01 -5.73
C GLY A 112 -1.11 9.41 -7.05
N ILE A 113 -1.97 10.43 -7.04
CA ILE A 113 -2.61 10.97 -8.26
C ILE A 113 -1.57 11.52 -9.23
N MET A 114 -0.56 12.23 -8.73
CA MET A 114 0.53 12.76 -9.55
C MET A 114 1.30 11.64 -10.26
N LEU A 115 1.68 10.59 -9.53
CA LEU A 115 2.41 9.45 -10.07
C LEU A 115 1.59 8.67 -11.12
N ILE A 116 0.30 8.41 -10.83
CA ILE A 116 -0.63 7.76 -11.77
C ILE A 116 -0.78 8.60 -13.04
N SER A 117 -0.92 9.92 -12.90
CA SER A 117 -1.07 10.83 -14.04
C SER A 117 0.18 10.82 -14.94
N ILE A 118 1.37 10.83 -14.34
CA ILE A 118 2.64 10.73 -15.08
C ILE A 118 2.77 9.37 -15.78
N ALA A 119 2.38 8.29 -15.10
CA ALA A 119 2.38 6.95 -15.69
C ALA A 119 1.45 6.87 -16.92
N VAL A 120 0.24 7.41 -16.83
CA VAL A 120 -0.71 7.47 -17.96
C VAL A 120 -0.17 8.32 -19.11
N VAL A 121 0.37 9.50 -18.82
CA VAL A 121 0.97 10.38 -19.84
C VAL A 121 2.17 9.69 -20.50
N SER A 122 3.00 8.98 -19.74
CA SER A 122 4.13 8.20 -20.27
C SER A 122 3.65 7.14 -21.27
N ILE A 123 2.55 6.45 -21.00
CA ILE A 123 1.99 5.44 -21.92
C ILE A 123 1.54 6.09 -23.23
N ILE A 124 0.85 7.23 -23.15
CA ILE A 124 0.34 7.95 -24.32
C ILE A 124 1.48 8.49 -25.19
N ILE A 125 2.57 8.98 -24.59
CA ILE A 125 3.72 9.54 -25.31
C ILE A 125 4.72 8.45 -25.75
N SER A 126 4.67 7.26 -25.15
CA SER A 126 5.56 6.12 -25.43
C SER A 126 5.78 5.81 -26.93
N PRO A 127 4.77 5.88 -27.82
CA PRO A 127 4.95 5.64 -29.25
C PRO A 127 5.87 6.67 -29.96
N THR A 128 6.18 7.80 -29.32
CA THR A 128 6.93 8.94 -29.89
C THR A 128 8.18 9.34 -29.10
N GLY A 129 8.48 8.64 -27.99
CA GLY A 129 9.49 9.06 -27.01
C GLY A 129 10.92 8.60 -27.29
N LEU A 130 11.89 9.37 -26.76
CA LEU A 130 13.31 8.98 -26.64
C LEU A 130 13.46 7.84 -25.63
N HIS A 131 13.62 6.63 -26.13
CA HIS A 131 13.96 5.44 -25.33
C HIS A 131 15.48 5.28 -25.30
N ILE A 132 16.07 5.11 -24.11
CA ILE A 132 17.47 4.66 -23.99
C ILE A 132 17.44 3.16 -23.71
N ALA A 133 17.88 2.38 -24.69
CA ALA A 133 17.82 0.92 -24.70
C ALA A 133 16.38 0.37 -24.56
N HIS A 134 15.84 0.29 -23.34
CA HIS A 134 14.52 -0.29 -23.00
C HIS A 134 13.79 0.51 -21.89
N ILE A 135 14.37 1.62 -21.39
CA ILE A 135 13.81 2.43 -20.32
C ILE A 135 13.44 3.80 -20.88
N GLY A 136 12.16 4.17 -20.74
CA GLY A 136 11.68 5.51 -21.09
C GLY A 136 12.19 6.55 -20.08
N PHE A 137 12.47 7.77 -20.55
CA PHE A 137 12.92 8.91 -19.72
C PHE A 137 11.98 9.25 -18.56
N TYR A 138 10.73 8.79 -18.63
CA TYR A 138 9.72 8.94 -17.57
C TYR A 138 10.00 8.07 -16.34
N THR A 139 10.72 6.96 -16.46
CA THR A 139 10.98 6.03 -15.34
C THR A 139 11.83 6.66 -14.24
N PRO A 140 12.98 7.30 -14.53
CA PRO A 140 13.73 8.04 -13.52
C PRO A 140 12.92 9.17 -12.86
N LEU A 141 12.08 9.86 -13.63
CA LEU A 141 11.21 10.93 -13.11
C LEU A 141 10.20 10.39 -12.09
N ILE A 142 9.54 9.27 -12.39
CA ILE A 142 8.62 8.57 -11.49
C ILE A 142 9.35 8.16 -10.19
N ILE A 143 10.56 7.59 -10.29
CA ILE A 143 11.35 7.19 -9.12
C ILE A 143 11.71 8.41 -8.26
N VAL A 144 12.15 9.51 -8.86
CA VAL A 144 12.51 10.74 -8.13
C VAL A 144 11.28 11.32 -7.41
N ILE A 145 10.14 11.41 -8.08
CA ILE A 145 8.89 11.91 -7.49
C ILE A 145 8.41 10.98 -6.38
N TYR A 146 8.52 9.66 -6.55
CA TYR A 146 8.17 8.69 -5.53
C TYR A 146 9.04 8.85 -4.27
N ILE A 147 10.37 8.92 -4.42
CA ILE A 147 11.29 9.12 -3.28
C ILE A 147 11.01 10.46 -2.60
N PHE A 148 10.78 11.53 -3.36
CA PHE A 148 10.43 12.83 -2.82
C PHE A 148 9.10 12.80 -2.08
N GLY A 149 8.08 12.16 -2.65
CA GLY A 149 6.75 12.02 -2.06
C GLY A 149 6.79 11.25 -0.75
N VAL A 150 7.45 10.09 -0.73
CA VAL A 150 7.65 9.29 0.51
C VAL A 150 8.36 10.13 1.57
N ARG A 151 9.41 10.87 1.20
CA ARG A 151 10.15 11.73 2.13
C ARG A 151 9.31 12.90 2.65
N ALA A 152 8.50 13.54 1.80
CA ALA A 152 7.61 14.61 2.18
C ALA A 152 6.50 14.12 3.13
N ILE A 153 5.91 12.97 2.84
CA ILE A 153 4.93 12.32 3.71
C ILE A 153 5.56 11.97 5.05
N TYR A 154 6.79 11.44 5.06
CA TYR A 154 7.51 11.13 6.30
C TYR A 154 7.68 12.35 7.21
N TYR A 155 8.16 13.48 6.66
CA TYR A 155 8.34 14.68 7.47
C TYR A 155 7.00 15.26 7.95
N TYR A 156 5.96 15.23 7.11
CA TYR A 156 4.64 15.69 7.49
C TYR A 156 4.02 14.84 8.62
N GLU A 157 4.13 13.52 8.52
CA GLU A 157 3.65 12.62 9.58
C GLU A 157 4.49 12.75 10.86
N GLN A 158 5.81 12.91 10.77
CA GLN A 158 6.67 13.15 11.94
C GLN A 158 6.21 14.34 12.78
N ASP A 159 5.77 15.42 12.13
CA ASP A 159 5.30 16.62 12.82
C ASP A 159 3.88 16.44 13.38
N ALA A 160 2.99 15.72 12.69
CA ALA A 160 1.66 15.35 13.21
C ALA A 160 1.73 14.33 14.38
N ILE A 161 2.70 13.42 14.35
CA ILE A 161 2.93 12.39 15.39
C ILE A 161 3.38 13.02 16.71
N LYS A 162 4.18 14.10 16.69
CA LYS A 162 4.58 14.81 17.93
C LYS A 162 3.36 15.39 18.67
N GLU A 163 2.32 15.76 17.94
CA GLU A 163 1.08 16.31 18.49
C GLU A 163 0.15 15.19 19.01
N PHE A 164 0.06 14.06 18.30
CA PHE A 164 -0.78 12.91 18.69
C PHE A 164 -0.18 12.03 19.81
N VAL A 165 1.15 11.88 19.87
CA VAL A 165 1.86 11.15 20.95
C VAL A 165 1.71 11.89 22.29
N TYR A 166 1.52 13.21 22.27
CA TYR A 166 1.18 14.00 23.44
C TYR A 166 -0.25 13.71 23.95
N GLU A 167 -1.18 13.41 23.04
CA GLU A 167 -2.60 13.17 23.38
C GLU A 167 -2.93 11.70 23.71
N THR A 168 -2.20 10.73 23.14
CA THR A 168 -2.54 9.28 23.23
C THR A 168 -1.79 8.53 24.32
N ALA A 169 -1.03 9.20 25.19
CA ALA A 169 -0.27 8.61 26.29
C ALA A 169 -1.12 7.87 27.37
N VAL A 170 -2.43 7.66 27.17
CA VAL A 170 -3.35 7.15 28.22
C VAL A 170 -4.14 5.87 27.87
N ARG A 171 -3.89 5.15 26.76
CA ARG A 171 -4.54 3.83 26.55
C ARG A 171 -3.56 2.67 26.39
N ARG A 172 -3.12 2.13 27.53
CA ARG A 172 -2.58 0.77 27.68
C ARG A 172 -3.64 -0.26 27.27
N LEU A 173 -3.67 -0.70 26.01
CA LEU A 173 -4.65 -1.71 25.57
C LEU A 173 -4.05 -3.12 25.37
N TYR A 174 -2.72 -3.29 25.37
CA TYR A 174 -2.09 -4.60 25.09
C TYR A 174 -0.88 -4.91 25.99
N ASP A 175 -1.10 -4.97 27.31
CA ASP A 175 -0.08 -5.38 28.30
C ASP A 175 0.26 -6.89 28.26
N HIS A 176 -0.46 -7.70 27.49
CA HIS A 176 -0.33 -9.17 27.53
C HIS A 176 0.47 -9.81 26.37
N LEU A 177 1.00 -9.04 25.40
CA LEU A 177 1.77 -9.58 24.26
C LEU A 177 3.20 -9.03 24.21
N THR A 178 4.16 -9.95 24.12
CA THR A 178 5.60 -9.68 24.17
C THR A 178 6.20 -9.43 22.78
N LEU A 179 7.07 -8.41 22.67
CA LEU A 179 7.65 -7.88 21.42
C LEU A 179 8.36 -8.93 20.55
N LYS A 180 9.07 -9.88 21.17
CA LYS A 180 9.72 -11.01 20.46
C LYS A 180 8.74 -11.93 19.74
N ARG A 181 7.52 -12.09 20.25
CA ARG A 181 6.51 -12.98 19.63
C ARG A 181 5.82 -12.30 18.46
N ALA A 182 5.60 -10.99 18.56
CA ALA A 182 5.02 -10.19 17.48
C ALA A 182 5.96 -10.14 16.25
N VAL A 183 7.27 -10.00 16.45
CA VAL A 183 8.26 -9.99 15.34
C VAL A 183 8.42 -11.35 14.68
N VAL A 184 8.20 -12.45 15.41
CA VAL A 184 8.35 -13.82 14.89
C VAL A 184 7.06 -14.35 14.23
N LEU A 185 5.90 -13.81 14.62
CA LEU A 185 4.58 -14.18 14.06
C LEU A 185 4.10 -13.23 12.96
N TYR A 186 4.83 -12.13 12.74
CA TYR A 186 4.71 -11.26 11.57
C TYR A 186 5.34 -11.94 10.37
#